data_AF-A0A9W9Y9E6-F1
#
_entry.id   AF-A0A9W9Y9E6-F1
#
_cell.length_a   1.000
_cell.length_b   1.000
_cell.length_c   1.000
_cell.angle_alpha   90.00
_cell.angle_beta   90.00
_cell.angle_gamma   90.00
#
_symmetry.space_group_name_H-M   'P 1'
#
loop_
_entity.id
_entity.type
_entity.pdbx_description
1 polymer ?
#
loop_
_entity_poly.entity_id
_entity_poly.type
_entity_poly.pdbx_seq_one_letter_code
_entity_poly.pdbx_strand_id
1 'polypeptide(L)'
;MGTRQHGDDATGEKRDRLMAKVEKSTSKTLGIRACGMQVYKQNSGRFMCRNKYYGLKLCEEGFKEELVTFLHNGQQFRTELIEPLLHKLRKLYKVIDKQHSFRFYSSSLLLMYEGHVENCDEMSNSCCCCLKEQEHGRSKQEQLSRNNSSTHLNKHCQCHSHRCKVDVRMIDFAHTTHSGFSGDRTRTGPDTGYLFGLKNLIRLLEEIQDKYHESSDAPEEVIIKSDKSQVN
;
A
#
# COMPACT_ATOMS: atom_id res chain seq x y z
N MET A 1 8.64 -9.38 -3.52
CA MET A 1 7.98 -8.93 -4.76
C MET A 1 8.52 -9.72 -5.94
N GLY A 2 7.76 -9.83 -7.03
CA GLY A 2 8.15 -10.51 -8.26
C GLY A 2 7.88 -12.01 -8.31
N THR A 3 7.67 -12.50 -9.54
CA THR A 3 7.51 -13.92 -9.90
C THR A 3 8.84 -14.66 -10.00
N ARG A 4 9.97 -13.94 -9.92
CA ARG A 4 11.31 -14.51 -9.84
C ARG A 4 12.05 -13.90 -8.65
N GLN A 5 12.53 -14.77 -7.75
CA GLN A 5 13.16 -14.33 -6.49
C GLN A 5 14.66 -14.62 -6.41
N HIS A 6 15.29 -15.16 -7.45
CA HIS A 6 16.73 -15.40 -7.49
C HIS A 6 17.42 -14.44 -8.45
N GLY A 7 18.60 -13.95 -8.02
CA GLY A 7 19.53 -13.22 -8.88
C GLY A 7 20.17 -14.11 -9.95
N ASP A 8 21.01 -13.50 -10.78
CA ASP A 8 21.77 -14.20 -11.82
C ASP A 8 23.03 -14.91 -11.24
N ASP A 9 23.44 -14.54 -10.04
CA ASP A 9 24.56 -15.08 -9.24
C ASP A 9 24.18 -16.29 -8.37
N ALA A 10 22.90 -16.65 -8.30
CA ALA A 10 22.42 -17.71 -7.42
C ALA A 10 22.94 -19.09 -7.86
N THR A 11 23.47 -19.86 -6.90
CA THR A 11 23.82 -21.28 -7.10
C THR A 11 22.59 -22.11 -7.50
N GLY A 12 22.81 -23.27 -8.13
CA GLY A 12 21.72 -24.17 -8.53
C GLY A 12 20.78 -24.50 -7.38
N GLU A 13 21.32 -24.92 -6.23
CA GLU A 13 20.54 -25.23 -5.04
C GLU A 13 19.76 -24.01 -4.50
N LYS A 14 20.40 -22.83 -4.43
CA LYS A 14 19.74 -21.59 -3.97
C LYS A 14 18.60 -21.20 -4.91
N ARG A 15 18.82 -21.32 -6.23
CA ARG A 15 17.81 -21.06 -7.25
C ARG A 15 16.63 -22.01 -7.10
N ASP A 16 16.88 -23.31 -7.00
CA ASP A 16 15.82 -24.32 -6.95
C ASP A 16 14.97 -24.17 -5.68
N ARG A 17 15.60 -23.87 -4.54
CA ARG A 17 14.89 -23.52 -3.28
C ARG A 17 14.01 -22.28 -3.42
N LEU A 18 14.49 -21.24 -4.10
CA LEU A 18 13.73 -20.01 -4.31
C LEU A 18 12.58 -20.22 -5.30
N MET A 19 12.80 -20.99 -6.37
CA MET A 19 11.74 -21.36 -7.32
C MET A 19 10.66 -22.20 -6.65
N ALA A 20 11.02 -23.20 -5.85
CA ALA A 20 10.06 -24.00 -5.08
C ALA A 20 9.22 -23.13 -4.13
N LYS A 21 9.79 -22.06 -3.56
CA LYS A 21 9.06 -21.10 -2.73
C LYS A 21 8.11 -20.23 -3.54
N VAL A 22 8.53 -19.79 -4.73
CA VAL A 22 7.65 -19.05 -5.64
C VAL A 22 6.46 -19.92 -6.03
N GLU A 23 6.72 -21.16 -6.44
CA GLU A 23 5.72 -22.13 -6.87
C GLU A 23 4.66 -22.41 -5.80
N LYS A 24 5.08 -22.57 -4.55
CA LYS A 24 4.20 -22.89 -3.41
C LYS A 24 3.47 -21.68 -2.83
N SER A 25 3.57 -20.49 -3.44
CA SER A 25 2.99 -19.28 -2.86
C SER A 25 2.35 -18.36 -3.89
N THR A 26 1.64 -17.36 -3.42
CA THR A 26 1.08 -16.27 -4.22
C THR A 26 2.12 -15.49 -5.03
N SER A 27 3.42 -15.66 -4.79
CA SER A 27 4.45 -15.06 -5.64
C SER A 27 4.36 -15.53 -7.09
N LYS A 28 3.92 -16.77 -7.35
CA LYS A 28 3.75 -17.28 -8.71
C LYS A 28 2.62 -16.56 -9.45
N THR A 29 1.46 -16.44 -8.81
CA THR A 29 0.23 -16.00 -9.48
C THR A 29 -0.01 -14.50 -9.34
N LEU A 30 0.29 -13.91 -8.19
CA LEU A 30 0.11 -12.49 -7.91
C LEU A 30 1.41 -11.67 -8.05
N GLY A 31 2.58 -12.32 -8.08
CA GLY A 31 3.86 -11.60 -8.03
C GLY A 31 4.15 -10.95 -6.66
N ILE A 32 3.37 -11.28 -5.63
CA ILE A 32 3.52 -10.80 -4.26
C ILE A 32 3.22 -11.94 -3.29
N ARG A 33 3.84 -11.91 -2.10
CA ARG A 33 3.58 -12.82 -0.99
C ARG A 33 3.76 -12.05 0.31
N ALA A 34 2.93 -12.33 1.31
CA ALA A 34 3.10 -11.80 2.66
C ALA A 34 4.36 -12.39 3.31
N CYS A 35 5.35 -11.55 3.64
CA CYS A 35 6.56 -11.97 4.35
C CYS A 35 6.47 -11.76 5.86
N GLY A 36 5.46 -11.02 6.31
CA GLY A 36 5.17 -10.73 7.70
C GLY A 36 4.10 -9.66 7.78
N MET A 37 3.45 -9.58 8.93
CA MET A 37 2.45 -8.56 9.21
C MET A 37 2.40 -8.30 10.71
N GLN A 38 2.23 -7.04 11.09
CA GLN A 38 1.95 -6.64 12.47
C GLN A 38 0.90 -5.54 12.43
N VAL A 39 -0.23 -5.77 13.10
CA VAL A 39 -1.38 -4.84 13.11
C VAL A 39 -1.82 -4.61 14.54
N TYR A 40 -1.94 -3.35 14.95
CA TYR A 40 -2.49 -3.01 16.26
C TYR A 40 -4.01 -3.18 16.26
N LYS A 41 -4.54 -3.97 17.21
CA LYS A 41 -5.97 -4.21 17.38
C LYS A 41 -6.48 -3.41 18.58
N GLN A 42 -7.21 -2.33 18.33
CA GLN A 42 -7.71 -1.38 19.34
C GLN A 42 -8.60 -2.03 20.40
N ASN A 43 -9.48 -2.94 19.99
CA ASN A 43 -10.37 -3.66 20.89
C ASN A 43 -9.64 -4.49 21.97
N SER A 44 -8.43 -4.97 21.67
CA SER A 44 -7.62 -5.80 22.57
C SER A 44 -6.39 -5.10 23.12
N GLY A 45 -6.07 -3.90 22.61
CA GLY A 45 -4.86 -3.16 22.96
C GLY A 45 -3.55 -3.86 22.60
N ARG A 46 -3.57 -4.82 21.67
CA ARG A 46 -2.41 -5.69 21.36
C ARG A 46 -2.13 -5.76 19.86
N PHE A 47 -0.89 -6.11 19.54
CA PHE A 47 -0.49 -6.43 18.17
C PHE A 47 -0.87 -7.86 17.79
N MET A 48 -1.52 -8.01 16.64
CA MET A 48 -1.67 -9.27 15.95
C MET A 48 -0.53 -9.41 14.93
N CYS A 49 0.23 -10.50 15.05
CA CYS A 49 1.42 -10.72 14.22
C CYS A 49 1.27 -11.97 13.34
N ARG A 50 1.68 -11.85 12.08
CA ARG A 50 1.90 -12.99 11.17
C ARG A 50 3.35 -13.05 10.76
N ASN A 51 3.88 -14.26 10.74
CA ASN A 51 5.24 -14.53 10.28
C ASN A 51 5.27 -14.95 8.81
N LYS A 52 6.49 -15.08 8.26
CA LYS A 52 6.72 -15.52 6.88
C LYS A 52 6.17 -16.91 6.54
N TYR A 53 6.02 -17.79 7.54
CA TYR A 53 5.52 -19.15 7.32
C TYR A 53 4.01 -19.17 7.16
N TYR A 54 3.31 -18.25 7.85
CA TYR A 54 1.89 -18.02 7.63
C TYR A 54 1.63 -17.55 6.19
N GLY A 55 2.35 -16.52 5.74
CA GLY A 55 2.19 -15.98 4.39
C GLY A 55 2.57 -16.94 3.26
N LEU A 56 3.38 -17.98 3.55
CA LEU A 56 3.71 -19.04 2.59
C LEU A 56 2.51 -19.97 2.32
N LYS A 57 1.55 -20.07 3.24
CA LYS A 57 0.39 -20.96 3.14
C LYS A 57 -0.83 -20.31 2.47
N LEU A 58 -0.77 -18.99 2.21
CA LEU A 58 -1.90 -18.26 1.65
C LEU A 58 -2.07 -18.58 0.17
N CYS A 59 -3.31 -18.80 -0.24
CA CYS A 59 -3.75 -18.69 -1.63
C CYS A 59 -4.07 -17.23 -1.98
N GLU A 60 -4.60 -16.96 -3.17
CA GLU A 60 -4.94 -15.60 -3.60
C GLU A 60 -6.06 -14.99 -2.76
N GLU A 61 -7.11 -15.77 -2.51
CA GLU A 61 -8.24 -15.38 -1.68
C GLU A 61 -7.77 -15.11 -0.24
N GLY A 62 -6.98 -16.03 0.32
CA GLY A 62 -6.41 -15.87 1.65
C GLY A 62 -5.46 -14.67 1.76
N PHE A 63 -4.76 -14.30 0.68
CA PHE A 63 -3.96 -13.08 0.65
C PHE A 63 -4.84 -11.82 0.64
N LYS A 64 -5.95 -11.84 -0.09
CA LYS A 64 -6.94 -10.74 -0.10
C LYS A 64 -7.59 -10.57 1.29
N GLU A 65 -7.98 -11.66 1.94
CA GLU A 65 -8.48 -11.66 3.32
C GLU A 65 -7.44 -11.13 4.32
N GLU A 66 -6.16 -11.45 4.10
CA GLU A 66 -5.09 -10.94 4.96
C GLU A 66 -4.89 -9.42 4.76
N LEU A 67 -5.05 -8.89 3.55
CA LEU A 67 -5.07 -7.44 3.31
C LEU A 67 -6.26 -6.75 4.01
N VAL A 68 -7.44 -7.38 3.99
CA VAL A 68 -8.60 -6.88 4.75
C VAL A 68 -8.30 -6.89 6.25
N THR A 69 -7.70 -7.97 6.74
CA THR A 69 -7.28 -8.12 8.14
C THR A 69 -6.21 -7.09 8.55
N PHE A 70 -5.30 -6.76 7.62
CA PHE A 70 -4.31 -5.70 7.76
C PHE A 70 -4.95 -4.34 7.94
N LEU A 71 -6.00 -4.03 7.18
CA LEU A 71 -6.71 -2.75 7.22
C LEU A 71 -7.80 -2.67 8.30
N HIS A 72 -8.03 -3.73 9.07
CA HIS A 72 -9.02 -3.74 10.15
C HIS A 72 -8.34 -3.51 11.52
N ASN A 73 -8.71 -2.45 12.25
CA ASN A 73 -8.09 -2.13 13.55
C ASN A 73 -8.71 -2.89 14.74
N GLY A 74 -9.64 -3.82 14.48
CA GLY A 74 -10.35 -4.58 15.51
C GLY A 74 -11.65 -3.94 16.00
N GLN A 75 -11.94 -2.70 15.60
CA GLN A 75 -13.22 -2.03 15.81
C GLN A 75 -13.90 -1.70 14.48
N GLN A 76 -13.15 -1.20 13.51
CA GLN A 76 -13.64 -0.82 12.19
C GLN A 76 -12.64 -1.18 11.09
N PHE A 77 -13.17 -1.32 9.89
CA PHE A 77 -12.40 -1.41 8.68
C PHE A 77 -11.93 -0.01 8.27
N ARG A 78 -10.62 0.19 8.11
CA ARG A 78 -10.00 1.50 7.89
C ARG A 78 -9.94 1.86 6.40
N THR A 79 -11.10 2.00 5.76
CA THR A 79 -11.23 2.29 4.31
C THR A 79 -10.47 3.54 3.90
N GLU A 80 -10.35 4.54 4.78
CA GLU A 80 -9.69 5.81 4.51
C GLU A 80 -8.17 5.68 4.27
N LEU A 81 -7.58 4.54 4.63
CA LEU A 81 -6.17 4.24 4.37
C LEU A 81 -5.92 3.79 2.92
N ILE A 82 -6.96 3.30 2.23
CA ILE A 82 -6.78 2.65 0.93
C ILE A 82 -6.36 3.64 -0.15
N GLU A 83 -7.04 4.78 -0.27
CA GLU A 83 -6.68 5.80 -1.27
C GLU A 83 -5.25 6.35 -1.12
N PRO A 84 -4.80 6.75 0.08
CA PRO A 84 -3.40 7.13 0.30
C PRO A 84 -2.39 6.02 -0.08
N LEU A 85 -2.70 4.75 0.21
CA LEU A 85 -1.86 3.62 -0.18
C LEU A 85 -1.83 3.46 -1.71
N LEU A 86 -2.98 3.47 -2.36
CA LEU A 86 -3.11 3.38 -3.82
C LEU A 86 -2.35 4.51 -4.52
N HIS A 87 -2.46 5.74 -4.03
CA HIS A 87 -1.71 6.88 -4.57
C HIS A 87 -0.19 6.63 -4.53
N LYS A 88 0.34 6.20 -3.37
CA LYS A 88 1.77 5.89 -3.22
C LYS A 88 2.22 4.71 -4.09
N LEU A 89 1.41 3.65 -4.18
CA LEU A 89 1.67 2.48 -5.01
C LEU A 89 1.68 2.83 -6.51
N ARG A 90 0.70 3.59 -6.99
CA ARG A 90 0.63 4.08 -8.38
C ARG A 90 1.82 4.98 -8.73
N LYS A 91 2.25 5.83 -7.80
CA LYS A 91 3.47 6.64 -7.96
C LYS A 91 4.72 5.76 -8.05
N LEU A 92 4.85 4.77 -7.16
CA LEU A 92 5.96 3.83 -7.18
C LEU A 92 6.01 3.04 -8.49
N TYR A 93 4.86 2.55 -8.96
CA TYR A 93 4.72 1.86 -10.25
C TYR A 93 5.32 2.70 -11.39
N LYS A 94 4.93 3.98 -11.49
CA LYS A 94 5.45 4.89 -12.53
C LYS A 94 6.96 5.12 -12.42
N VAL A 95 7.54 5.09 -11.22
CA VAL A 95 8.99 5.22 -11.04
C VAL A 95 9.70 3.97 -11.54
N ILE A 96 9.22 2.77 -11.16
CA ILE A 96 9.81 1.49 -11.53
C ILE A 96 9.68 1.21 -13.03
N ASP A 97 8.56 1.59 -13.64
CA ASP A 97 8.32 1.45 -15.08
C ASP A 97 9.31 2.25 -15.94
N LYS A 98 9.81 3.36 -15.40
CA LYS A 98 10.85 4.19 -16.05
C LYS A 98 12.29 3.67 -15.80
N GLN A 99 12.47 2.72 -14.88
CA GLN A 99 13.79 2.16 -14.57
C GLN A 99 14.12 1.01 -15.52
N HIS A 100 14.77 1.30 -16.65
CA HIS A 100 15.05 0.29 -17.68
C HIS A 100 16.26 -0.61 -17.41
N SER A 101 17.03 -0.33 -16.35
CA SER A 101 18.29 -1.02 -16.05
C SER A 101 18.27 -1.79 -14.73
N PHE A 102 17.30 -1.53 -13.84
CA PHE A 102 17.22 -2.12 -12.51
C PHE A 102 16.39 -3.40 -12.48
N ARG A 103 16.80 -4.40 -11.68
CA ARG A 103 15.97 -5.55 -11.29
C ARG A 103 16.05 -5.76 -9.79
N PHE A 104 14.91 -5.95 -9.13
CA PHE A 104 14.81 -5.96 -7.67
C PHE A 104 14.50 -7.36 -7.14
N TYR A 105 15.43 -8.32 -7.32
CA TYR A 105 15.20 -9.70 -6.87
C TYR A 105 15.12 -9.80 -5.35
N SER A 106 14.17 -10.60 -4.85
CA SER A 106 13.95 -10.82 -3.41
C SER A 106 13.71 -9.55 -2.58
N SER A 107 13.47 -8.41 -3.21
CA SER A 107 13.11 -7.17 -2.52
C SER A 107 11.69 -7.23 -1.96
N SER A 108 11.44 -6.41 -0.94
CA SER A 108 10.16 -6.34 -0.24
C SER A 108 9.52 -4.97 -0.37
N LEU A 109 8.20 -4.94 -0.23
CA LEU A 109 7.44 -3.70 -0.10
C LEU A 109 6.91 -3.64 1.34
N LEU A 110 7.25 -2.57 2.06
CA LEU A 110 6.78 -2.31 3.40
C LEU A 110 5.63 -1.31 3.34
N LEU A 111 4.45 -1.77 3.75
CA LEU A 111 3.27 -0.94 3.96
C LEU A 111 3.14 -0.65 5.45
N MET A 112 2.94 0.61 5.79
CA MET A 112 2.79 1.07 7.16
C MET A 112 1.65 2.09 7.24
N TYR A 113 0.97 2.14 8.37
CA TYR A 113 0.02 3.20 8.65
C TYR A 113 -0.11 3.43 10.15
N GLU A 114 -0.63 4.60 10.54
CA GLU A 114 -0.91 4.94 11.93
C GLU A 114 -2.16 4.21 12.44
N GLY A 115 -2.00 3.39 13.48
CA GLY A 115 -3.06 2.58 14.06
C GLY A 115 -4.03 3.36 14.94
N HIS A 116 -3.60 4.52 15.45
CA HIS A 116 -4.47 5.42 16.19
C HIS A 116 -5.53 6.05 15.27
N VAL A 117 -6.77 6.11 15.74
CA VAL A 117 -7.85 6.88 15.10
C VAL A 117 -8.05 8.10 15.97
N GLU A 118 -7.70 9.28 15.46
CA GLU A 118 -8.07 10.53 16.13
C GLU A 118 -9.60 10.67 16.02
N ASN A 119 -10.30 10.67 17.15
CA ASN A 119 -11.71 11.06 17.16
C ASN A 119 -11.78 12.53 16.70
N CYS A 120 -12.45 12.78 15.58
CA CYS A 120 -12.52 14.08 14.93
C CYS A 120 -13.38 15.12 15.69
N ASP A 121 -13.63 14.93 16.98
CA ASP A 121 -14.37 15.89 17.81
C ASP A 121 -13.44 16.97 18.40
N GLU A 122 -12.14 16.73 18.49
CA GLU A 122 -11.19 17.61 19.16
C GLU A 122 -9.88 17.68 18.36
N MET A 123 -9.83 18.54 17.33
CA MET A 123 -8.66 19.31 16.87
C MET A 123 -8.87 19.73 15.40
N SER A 124 -9.52 20.88 15.21
CA SER A 124 -9.45 21.62 13.94
C SER A 124 -8.14 22.41 13.88
N ASN A 125 -7.59 22.50 12.67
CA ASN A 125 -6.51 23.39 12.21
C ASN A 125 -5.13 22.75 12.03
N SER A 126 -4.95 22.04 10.90
CA SER A 126 -3.82 22.26 9.96
C SER A 126 -3.83 21.17 8.88
N CYS A 127 -4.42 21.45 7.71
CA CYS A 127 -4.26 20.62 6.50
C CYS A 127 -3.23 21.30 5.60
N CYS A 128 -2.11 20.63 5.30
CA CYS A 128 -1.02 21.08 4.42
C CYS A 128 -1.40 21.13 2.92
N CYS A 129 -2.68 21.23 2.63
CA CYS A 129 -3.32 20.96 1.35
C CYS A 129 -3.50 22.25 0.53
N CYS A 130 -3.36 23.41 1.19
CA CYS A 130 -3.62 24.73 0.60
C CYS A 130 -2.36 25.45 0.08
N LEU A 131 -1.18 24.82 0.06
CA LEU A 131 0.09 25.51 -0.23
C LEU A 131 0.77 25.12 -1.56
N LYS A 132 0.14 24.31 -2.41
CA LYS A 132 0.78 23.81 -3.65
C LYS A 132 0.07 24.17 -4.95
N GLU A 133 -0.39 25.42 -5.09
CA GLU A 133 -0.87 25.93 -6.39
C GLU A 133 -0.22 27.25 -6.85
N GLN A 134 0.87 27.74 -6.23
CA GLN A 134 1.51 29.00 -6.65
C GLN A 134 3.04 28.99 -6.83
N GLU A 135 3.65 27.91 -7.33
CA GLU A 135 5.08 27.96 -7.72
C GLU A 135 5.37 27.63 -9.18
N HIS A 136 4.37 27.54 -10.05
CA HIS A 136 4.61 27.47 -11.50
C HIS A 136 3.80 28.55 -12.24
N GLY A 137 4.35 29.76 -12.23
CA GLY A 137 4.05 30.78 -13.24
C GLY A 137 3.72 32.15 -12.68
N ARG A 138 4.73 32.99 -12.44
CA ARG A 138 4.64 34.44 -12.77
C ARG A 138 6.01 35.12 -12.67
N SER A 139 6.55 35.41 -13.85
CA SER A 139 7.56 36.45 -14.03
C SER A 139 6.89 37.82 -14.10
N LYS A 140 7.54 38.78 -13.40
CA LYS A 140 7.56 40.25 -13.60
C LYS A 140 6.37 41.13 -13.17
N GLN A 141 6.78 42.14 -12.38
CA GLN A 141 6.36 43.55 -12.24
C GLN A 141 5.43 43.99 -11.09
N GLU A 142 5.97 44.95 -10.33
CA GLU A 142 5.42 45.72 -9.22
C GLU A 142 4.24 46.63 -9.62
N GLN A 143 3.31 46.90 -8.69
CA GLN A 143 3.11 48.24 -8.11
C GLN A 143 2.03 48.23 -7.00
N LEU A 144 2.24 49.14 -6.03
CA LEU A 144 1.49 49.33 -4.80
C LEU A 144 0.01 49.73 -4.99
N SER A 145 -0.87 49.27 -4.09
CA SER A 145 -1.95 50.07 -3.48
C SER A 145 -2.62 49.36 -2.29
N ARG A 146 -3.11 50.18 -1.37
CA ARG A 146 -3.47 49.95 0.04
C ARG A 146 -4.89 49.39 0.25
N ASN A 147 -5.03 48.68 1.38
CA ASN A 147 -6.15 48.60 2.34
C ASN A 147 -7.37 47.69 2.09
N ASN A 148 -7.39 46.64 2.93
CA ASN A 148 -8.45 46.13 3.82
C ASN A 148 -9.83 45.69 3.30
N SER A 149 -10.21 44.54 3.88
CA SER A 149 -11.57 44.03 4.11
C SER A 149 -12.20 43.25 2.97
N SER A 150 -11.89 41.96 2.92
CA SER A 150 -12.86 40.95 2.52
C SER A 150 -12.59 39.66 3.29
N THR A 151 -13.40 39.45 4.33
CA THR A 151 -13.82 38.15 4.88
C THR A 151 -13.10 36.95 4.25
N HIS A 152 -12.00 36.53 4.88
CA HIS A 152 -11.30 35.31 4.54
C HIS A 152 -12.21 34.16 4.95
N LEU A 153 -13.17 33.82 4.09
CA LEU A 153 -14.03 32.66 4.25
C LEU A 153 -13.12 31.47 4.52
N ASN A 154 -13.23 30.96 5.74
CA ASN A 154 -12.66 29.72 6.20
C ASN A 154 -13.05 28.61 5.20
N LYS A 155 -12.26 28.43 4.15
CA LYS A 155 -12.34 27.26 3.28
C LYS A 155 -11.72 26.10 4.06
N HIS A 156 -12.54 25.56 4.96
CA HIS A 156 -12.29 24.28 5.62
C HIS A 156 -12.14 23.22 4.52
N CYS A 157 -10.93 22.69 4.35
CA CYS A 157 -10.73 21.52 3.51
C CYS A 157 -11.03 20.27 4.36
N GLN A 158 -12.19 19.65 4.14
CA GLN A 158 -12.65 18.44 4.84
C GLN A 158 -12.07 17.14 4.26
N CYS A 159 -10.79 17.11 3.86
CA CYS A 159 -10.24 15.88 3.28
C CYS A 159 -9.61 14.97 4.36
N HIS A 160 -10.34 13.92 4.73
CA HIS A 160 -9.87 12.84 5.61
C HIS A 160 -8.57 12.16 5.12
N SER A 161 -8.31 12.22 3.82
CA SER A 161 -7.15 11.60 3.15
C SER A 161 -5.79 12.10 3.65
N HIS A 162 -5.68 13.33 4.19
CA HIS A 162 -4.38 13.90 4.61
C HIS A 162 -4.04 13.69 6.09
N ARG A 163 -4.98 13.26 6.94
CA ARG A 163 -4.69 12.94 8.35
C ARG A 163 -4.21 11.49 8.52
N CYS A 164 -4.54 10.62 7.58
CA CYS A 164 -4.15 9.23 7.63
C CYS A 164 -2.70 9.03 7.17
N LYS A 165 -1.80 8.93 8.16
CA LYS A 165 -0.37 8.69 7.92
C LYS A 165 -0.18 7.25 7.46
N VAL A 166 -0.07 7.05 6.15
CA VAL A 166 0.40 5.80 5.55
C VAL A 166 1.81 5.99 4.99
N ASP A 167 2.60 4.93 4.90
CA ASP A 167 3.84 4.92 4.14
C ASP A 167 4.05 3.63 3.34
N VAL A 168 4.75 3.77 2.22
CA VAL A 168 5.05 2.68 1.28
C VAL A 168 6.52 2.79 0.91
N ARG A 169 7.32 1.78 1.29
CA ARG A 169 8.76 1.77 1.07
C ARG A 169 9.20 0.47 0.41
N MET A 170 10.09 0.59 -0.56
CA MET A 170 10.88 -0.54 -1.02
C MET A 170 12.04 -0.78 -0.05
N ILE A 171 12.28 -2.04 0.30
CA ILE A 171 13.37 -2.46 1.18
C ILE A 171 14.04 -3.72 0.61
N ASP A 172 15.15 -4.13 1.24
CA ASP A 172 15.92 -5.34 0.92
C ASP A 172 16.53 -5.36 -0.50
N PHE A 173 17.45 -4.44 -0.77
CA PHE A 173 18.09 -4.30 -2.09
C PHE A 173 19.32 -5.18 -2.32
N ALA A 174 19.65 -6.10 -1.40
CA ALA A 174 20.90 -6.88 -1.44
C ALA A 174 21.08 -7.74 -2.73
N HIS A 175 19.99 -8.06 -3.44
CA HIS A 175 20.01 -8.79 -4.70
C HIS A 175 19.45 -7.95 -5.86
N THR A 176 19.52 -6.61 -5.74
CA THR A 176 19.15 -5.71 -6.82
C THR A 176 20.30 -5.63 -7.83
N THR A 177 19.99 -5.80 -9.10
CA THR A 177 20.98 -5.69 -10.18
C THR A 177 20.77 -4.43 -10.99
N HIS A 178 21.85 -3.90 -11.56
CA HIS A 178 21.82 -2.73 -12.44
C HIS A 178 22.80 -2.89 -13.61
N SER A 179 22.38 -2.51 -14.81
CA SER A 179 23.24 -2.56 -16.00
C SER A 179 24.53 -1.75 -15.79
N GLY A 180 25.68 -2.41 -15.90
CA GLY A 180 26.99 -1.78 -15.70
C GLY A 180 27.50 -1.76 -14.25
N PHE A 181 26.80 -2.41 -13.31
CA PHE A 181 27.28 -2.58 -11.94
C PHE A 181 27.82 -4.00 -11.70
N SER A 182 29.04 -4.12 -11.16
CA SER A 182 29.62 -5.35 -10.58
C SER A 182 29.48 -6.65 -11.38
N GLY A 183 29.53 -6.59 -12.72
CA GLY A 183 29.42 -7.78 -13.58
C GLY A 183 27.99 -8.32 -13.74
N ASP A 184 26.98 -7.57 -13.31
CA ASP A 184 25.57 -7.89 -13.54
C ASP A 184 25.27 -8.01 -15.02
N ARG A 185 24.40 -8.98 -15.36
CA ARG A 185 23.92 -9.13 -16.73
C ARG A 185 23.12 -7.89 -17.14
N THR A 186 23.48 -7.31 -18.28
CA THR A 186 22.73 -6.22 -18.89
C THR A 186 21.32 -6.70 -19.21
N ARG A 187 20.32 -6.05 -18.59
CA ARG A 187 18.91 -6.28 -18.86
C ARG A 187 18.29 -4.98 -19.32
N THR A 188 17.53 -5.04 -20.41
CA THR A 188 16.83 -3.90 -20.97
C THR A 188 15.36 -3.93 -20.59
N GLY A 189 14.73 -2.75 -20.51
CA GLY A 189 13.33 -2.61 -20.10
C GLY A 189 13.13 -2.64 -18.58
N PRO A 190 11.92 -2.35 -18.10
CA PRO A 190 11.65 -2.30 -16.67
C PRO A 190 11.61 -3.68 -16.01
N ASP A 191 11.58 -3.70 -14.68
CA ASP A 191 11.36 -4.93 -13.92
C ASP A 191 9.89 -5.38 -14.00
N THR A 192 9.56 -6.16 -15.03
CA THR A 192 8.20 -6.66 -15.28
C THR A 192 7.67 -7.53 -14.14
N GLY A 193 8.54 -8.25 -13.42
CA GLY A 193 8.15 -9.07 -12.28
C GLY A 193 7.70 -8.20 -11.11
N TYR A 194 8.47 -7.17 -10.78
CA TYR A 194 8.11 -6.22 -9.73
C TYR A 194 6.84 -5.44 -10.09
N LEU A 195 6.75 -4.96 -11.34
CA LEU A 195 5.56 -4.26 -11.86
C LEU A 195 4.31 -5.14 -11.83
N PHE A 196 4.43 -6.43 -12.15
CA PHE A 196 3.32 -7.37 -12.05
C PHE A 196 2.81 -7.51 -10.60
N GLY A 197 3.72 -7.62 -9.63
CA GLY A 197 3.37 -7.62 -8.20
C GLY A 197 2.67 -6.34 -7.75
N LEU A 198 3.18 -5.17 -8.16
CA LEU A 198 2.54 -3.88 -7.86
C LEU A 198 1.16 -3.76 -8.49
N LYS A 199 1.01 -4.16 -9.76
CA LYS A 199 -0.26 -4.11 -10.47
C LYS A 199 -1.32 -4.96 -9.77
N ASN A 200 -0.97 -6.18 -9.34
CA ASN A 200 -1.89 -7.04 -8.61
C ASN A 200 -2.22 -6.48 -7.22
N LEU A 201 -1.24 -5.93 -6.49
CA LEU A 201 -1.52 -5.32 -5.19
C LEU A 201 -2.47 -4.11 -5.32
N ILE A 202 -2.26 -3.26 -6.33
CA ILE A 202 -3.15 -2.13 -6.64
C ILE A 202 -4.57 -2.64 -6.94
N ARG A 203 -4.69 -3.61 -7.86
CA ARG A 203 -5.99 -4.23 -8.21
C ARG A 203 -6.71 -4.78 -6.98
N LEU A 204 -6.01 -5.53 -6.12
CA LEU A 204 -6.61 -6.13 -4.93
C LEU A 204 -7.11 -5.08 -3.94
N LEU A 205 -6.36 -3.98 -3.77
CA LEU A 205 -6.77 -2.87 -2.91
C LEU A 205 -7.97 -2.10 -3.50
N GLU A 206 -8.02 -1.90 -4.82
CA GLU A 206 -9.17 -1.31 -5.52
C GLU A 206 -10.42 -2.19 -5.34
N GLU A 207 -10.31 -3.51 -5.55
CA GLU A 207 -11.45 -4.43 -5.33
C GLU A 207 -11.92 -4.46 -3.88
N ILE A 208 -11.01 -4.28 -2.92
CA ILE A 208 -11.38 -4.16 -1.51
C ILE A 208 -12.10 -2.82 -1.30
N GLN A 209 -11.59 -1.72 -1.85
CA GLN A 209 -12.22 -0.41 -1.73
C GLN A 209 -13.65 -0.39 -2.27
N ASP A 210 -13.88 -0.97 -3.45
CA ASP A 210 -15.19 -1.01 -4.10
C ASP A 210 -16.19 -1.80 -3.24
N LYS A 211 -15.77 -2.99 -2.78
CA LYS A 211 -16.60 -3.86 -1.93
C LYS A 211 -17.08 -3.16 -0.65
N TYR A 212 -16.22 -2.34 -0.04
CA TYR A 212 -16.54 -1.66 1.22
C TYR A 212 -17.20 -0.28 1.05
N HIS A 213 -17.15 0.33 -0.14
CA HIS A 213 -18.02 1.47 -0.47
C HIS A 213 -19.48 1.03 -0.63
N GLU A 214 -19.73 -0.04 -1.37
CA GLU A 214 -21.10 -0.56 -1.60
C GLU A 214 -21.81 -0.95 -0.30
N SER A 215 -21.06 -1.45 0.70
CA SER A 215 -21.63 -1.79 2.01
C SER A 215 -21.94 -0.59 2.92
N SER A 216 -21.37 0.59 2.64
CA SER A 216 -21.59 1.81 3.44
C SER A 216 -22.83 2.60 3.00
N ASP A 217 -23.31 2.38 1.77
CA ASP A 217 -24.48 3.05 1.19
C ASP A 217 -25.76 2.19 1.27
N ALA A 218 -25.68 0.98 1.80
CA ALA A 218 -26.84 0.13 2.04
C ALA A 218 -27.58 0.58 3.33
N PRO A 219 -28.90 0.81 3.30
CA PRO A 219 -29.66 1.12 4.51
C PRO A 219 -29.50 -0.02 5.54
N GLU A 220 -29.32 0.35 6.82
CA GLU A 220 -29.16 -0.54 7.98
C GLU A 220 -30.40 -1.43 8.22
N GLU A 221 -30.71 -2.35 7.32
CA GLU A 221 -31.52 -3.51 7.60
C GLU A 221 -30.93 -4.65 6.77
N VAL A 222 -30.14 -5.51 7.43
CA VAL A 222 -29.92 -6.96 7.23
C VAL A 222 -28.52 -7.32 7.75
N ILE A 223 -28.30 -7.20 9.06
CA ILE A 223 -27.28 -8.01 9.77
C ILE A 223 -27.90 -8.51 11.09
N ILE A 224 -29.02 -9.22 10.98
CA ILE A 224 -29.44 -10.19 11.99
C ILE A 224 -29.97 -11.40 11.22
N LYS A 225 -29.10 -12.36 10.91
CA LYS A 225 -29.42 -13.80 10.72
C LYS A 225 -28.20 -14.57 10.20
N SER A 226 -27.25 -14.84 11.07
CA SER A 226 -26.34 -15.98 10.90
C SER A 226 -25.57 -16.24 12.20
N ASP A 227 -26.30 -16.40 13.31
CA ASP A 227 -25.73 -17.02 14.52
C ASP A 227 -26.84 -17.64 15.39
N LYS A 228 -27.58 -18.59 14.81
CA LYS A 228 -28.39 -19.56 15.55
C LYS A 228 -28.47 -20.87 14.77
N SER A 229 -27.38 -21.62 14.77
CA SER A 229 -27.43 -23.06 14.56
C SER A 229 -26.11 -23.65 15.01
N GLN A 230 -26.01 -24.02 16.29
CA GLN A 230 -25.32 -25.21 16.84
C GLN A 230 -25.51 -25.23 18.37
N VAL A 231 -26.72 -25.57 18.82
CA VAL A 231 -26.93 -26.34 20.07
C VAL A 231 -28.11 -27.24 19.80
N ASN A 232 -27.83 -28.52 19.60
CA ASN A 232 -28.63 -29.67 19.98
C ASN A 232 -27.70 -30.89 19.96
#